data_AF-F0WL21-F1
#
_entry.id   AF-F0WL21-F1
#
_cell.length_a   1.000
_cell.length_b   1.000
_cell.length_c   1.000
_cell.angle_alpha   90.00
_cell.angle_beta   90.00
_cell.angle_gamma   90.00
#
_symmetry.space_group_name_H-M   'P 1'
#
loop_
_entity.id
_entity.type
_entity.pdbx_description
1 polymer ?
#
loop_
_entity_poly.entity_id
_entity_poly.type
_entity_poly.pdbx_seq_one_letter_code
_entity_poly.pdbx_strand_id
1 'polypeptide(L)'
;MWKLYEAAKSATANASEYVATVQEKAHSIVATVQDEASILLSAIGNPKTGPIDEILYDEIEAYKAFEETFNAEDHTEEIEHVLASDKEIGELHEELVPLQLSFEEFWSRYFFRRKIAQQAAENMRLRQSRLSADSGESLEDKTRPSPTNSVHDDWKTLFEKCQQKLSTIQSQHKEERAEEQLKHEMQYQSLCDSYESRMVEMTLQIDDAKNAGMEEGIRESESIIASLKESHQLELDQIKQKMEILEQQFHHSPQESKVDESVEIARLQQALHSKAEELAICQEKLSDLTTDFNSQRHAKAQELERKVEQLELLLGNERDRSSSHEEAIAALEKDLDGARVKLQEAQQAQEALNQALHQANSQSEDKLKDANSQIQSLESELFTLKAAETLPNATIDSLKKELELWKVRAMKMKKLKEQVEADLEAVKSQSLATLSKEPQPLVDENEKKLHELSVDKENAFERGRKEGQTQANAALEEMKNEWMRKLVEAEKNSFDRGVASIRLEMEAQVTHLREELERSAIMRHPDAVESQAGATQDGIDTSEVTGKLQDWGEW
;
A
#
# COMPACT_ATOMS: atom_id res chain seq x y z
N MET A 1 -46.66 -16.66 40.19
CA MET A 1 -45.49 -17.48 39.79
C MET A 1 -45.43 -17.69 38.29
N TRP A 2 -46.40 -18.36 37.64
CA TRP A 2 -46.35 -18.60 36.18
C TRP A 2 -46.26 -17.32 35.32
N LYS A 3 -47.09 -16.30 35.58
CA LYS A 3 -47.01 -15.01 34.86
C LYS A 3 -45.66 -14.28 35.03
N LEU A 4 -44.99 -14.43 36.18
CA LEU A 4 -43.66 -13.86 36.41
C LEU A 4 -42.58 -14.63 35.63
N TYR A 5 -42.75 -15.95 35.47
CA TYR A 5 -41.88 -16.77 34.63
C TYR A 5 -42.04 -16.45 33.15
N GLU A 6 -43.27 -16.24 32.66
CA GLU A 6 -43.51 -15.79 31.27
C GLU A 6 -42.96 -14.38 31.01
N ALA A 7 -43.15 -13.43 31.93
CA ALA A 7 -42.60 -12.08 31.82
C ALA A 7 -41.05 -12.08 31.86
N ALA A 8 -40.45 -12.93 32.70
CA ALA A 8 -39.00 -13.10 32.70
C ALA A 8 -38.52 -13.69 31.38
N LYS A 9 -39.21 -14.71 30.83
CA LYS A 9 -38.84 -15.33 29.57
C LYS A 9 -38.97 -14.37 28.37
N SER A 10 -40.00 -13.53 28.34
CA SER A 10 -40.13 -12.51 27.28
C SER A 10 -39.07 -11.42 27.43
N ALA A 11 -38.73 -10.99 28.65
CA ALA A 11 -37.67 -10.04 28.88
C ALA A 11 -36.30 -10.58 28.42
N THR A 12 -36.00 -11.86 28.66
CA THR A 12 -34.76 -12.48 28.19
C THR A 12 -34.71 -12.59 26.66
N ALA A 13 -35.84 -12.91 26.01
CA ALA A 13 -35.93 -12.96 24.56
C ALA A 13 -35.71 -11.58 23.91
N ASN A 14 -36.38 -10.55 24.45
CA ASN A 14 -36.21 -9.18 23.96
C ASN A 14 -34.77 -8.67 24.20
N ALA A 15 -34.14 -9.07 25.31
CA ALA A 15 -32.74 -8.72 25.58
C ALA A 15 -31.79 -9.39 24.58
N SER A 16 -32.04 -10.63 24.14
CA SER A 16 -31.17 -11.27 23.13
C SER A 16 -31.35 -10.67 21.74
N GLU A 17 -32.57 -10.26 21.39
CA GLU A 17 -32.85 -9.54 20.13
C GLU A 17 -32.17 -8.16 20.12
N TYR A 18 -32.18 -7.45 21.25
CA TYR A 18 -31.44 -6.19 21.40
C TYR A 18 -29.92 -6.39 21.28
N VAL A 19 -29.37 -7.46 21.86
CA VAL A 19 -27.93 -7.77 21.70
C VAL A 19 -27.60 -8.08 20.24
N ALA A 20 -28.45 -8.81 19.53
CA ALA A 20 -28.24 -9.12 18.11
C ALA A 20 -28.24 -7.84 17.25
N THR A 21 -29.19 -6.93 17.46
CA THR A 21 -29.27 -5.65 16.73
C THR A 21 -28.09 -4.72 17.03
N VAL A 22 -27.62 -4.67 18.27
CA VAL A 22 -26.39 -3.92 18.62
C VAL A 22 -25.17 -4.54 17.94
N GLN A 23 -25.08 -5.87 17.91
CA GLN A 23 -23.98 -6.57 17.24
C GLN A 23 -23.99 -6.34 15.73
N GLU A 24 -25.16 -6.35 15.08
CA GLU A 24 -25.30 -6.06 13.65
C GLU A 24 -24.92 -4.62 13.32
N LYS A 25 -25.36 -3.64 14.13
CA LYS A 25 -24.93 -2.23 13.99
C LYS A 25 -23.43 -2.07 14.16
N ALA A 26 -22.82 -2.77 15.11
CA ALA A 26 -21.38 -2.72 15.31
C ALA A 26 -20.61 -3.28 14.09
N HIS A 27 -21.07 -4.38 13.49
CA HIS A 27 -20.46 -4.91 12.27
C HIS A 27 -20.64 -3.97 11.08
N SER A 28 -21.81 -3.33 10.94
CA SER A 28 -22.06 -2.31 9.91
C SER A 28 -21.14 -1.09 10.03
N ILE A 29 -20.89 -0.61 11.26
CA ILE A 29 -19.94 0.48 11.53
C ILE A 29 -18.51 0.07 11.20
N VAL A 30 -18.09 -1.14 11.57
CA VAL A 30 -16.75 -1.65 11.25
C VAL A 30 -16.56 -1.75 9.73
N ALA A 31 -17.57 -2.24 8.99
CA ALA A 31 -17.52 -2.32 7.54
C ALA A 31 -17.41 -0.93 6.89
N THR A 32 -18.21 0.04 7.32
CA THR A 32 -18.15 1.42 6.79
C THR A 32 -16.80 2.08 7.08
N VAL A 33 -16.25 1.90 8.28
CA VAL A 33 -14.92 2.42 8.62
C VAL A 33 -13.83 1.76 7.77
N GLN A 34 -13.97 0.47 7.47
CA GLN A 34 -13.02 -0.26 6.64
C GLN A 34 -13.08 0.19 5.17
N ASP A 35 -14.27 0.48 4.65
CA ASP A 35 -14.48 1.06 3.32
C ASP A 35 -13.92 2.48 3.25
N GLU A 36 -14.21 3.34 4.23
CA GLU A 36 -13.66 4.69 4.31
C GLU A 36 -12.13 4.68 4.46
N ALA A 37 -11.57 3.78 5.26
CA ALA A 37 -10.14 3.60 5.36
C ALA A 37 -9.52 3.17 4.03
N SER A 38 -10.21 2.31 3.26
CA SER A 38 -9.78 1.89 1.92
C SER A 38 -9.87 3.03 0.89
N ILE A 39 -10.90 3.88 0.98
CA ILE A 39 -11.04 5.10 0.18
C ILE A 39 -9.92 6.10 0.51
N LEU A 40 -9.59 6.26 1.79
CA LEU A 40 -8.49 7.14 2.20
C LEU A 40 -7.12 6.58 1.83
N LEU A 41 -6.90 5.27 1.98
CA LEU A 41 -5.67 4.61 1.54
C LEU A 41 -5.49 4.69 0.02
N SER A 42 -6.58 4.58 -0.75
CA SER A 42 -6.53 4.78 -2.21
C SER A 42 -6.32 6.25 -2.59
N ALA A 43 -6.90 7.20 -1.85
CA ALA A 43 -6.66 8.63 -2.02
C ALA A 43 -5.22 9.07 -1.63
N ILE A 44 -4.60 8.39 -0.66
CA ILE A 44 -3.21 8.62 -0.24
C ILE A 44 -2.22 7.91 -1.18
N GLY A 45 -2.59 6.72 -1.68
CA GLY A 45 -1.75 5.89 -2.55
C GLY A 45 -1.67 6.37 -4.01
N ASN A 46 -2.69 7.11 -4.47
CA ASN A 46 -2.67 7.88 -5.70
C ASN A 46 -3.13 9.29 -5.35
N PRO A 47 -2.24 10.29 -5.17
CA PRO A 47 -2.70 11.65 -5.38
C PRO A 47 -3.34 11.62 -6.76
N LYS A 48 -4.63 11.96 -6.86
CA LYS A 48 -5.28 12.16 -8.14
C LYS A 48 -4.55 13.33 -8.81
N THR A 49 -3.36 13.11 -9.35
CA THR A 49 -2.73 13.97 -10.35
C THR A 49 -3.41 13.63 -11.66
N GLY A 50 -4.74 13.73 -11.65
CA GLY A 50 -5.46 13.90 -12.88
C GLY A 50 -5.01 15.23 -13.49
N PRO A 51 -5.10 15.38 -14.81
CA PRO A 51 -4.73 16.62 -15.49
C PRO A 51 -5.52 17.85 -14.98
N ILE A 52 -6.61 17.61 -14.23
CA ILE A 52 -7.51 18.62 -13.66
C ILE A 52 -7.92 18.13 -12.26
N ASP A 53 -7.06 18.35 -11.28
CA ASP A 53 -7.28 18.01 -9.87
C ASP A 53 -7.57 19.26 -9.03
N GLU A 54 -7.84 19.05 -7.74
CA GLU A 54 -8.01 20.16 -6.80
C GLU A 54 -6.68 20.87 -6.56
N ILE A 55 -6.70 22.20 -6.58
CA ILE A 55 -5.53 23.02 -6.28
C ILE A 55 -5.19 22.85 -4.81
N LEU A 56 -3.99 22.32 -4.52
CA LEU A 56 -3.55 22.07 -3.15
C LEU A 56 -3.30 23.38 -2.42
N TYR A 57 -3.40 23.36 -1.08
CA TYR A 57 -3.26 24.57 -0.25
C TYR A 57 -1.95 25.32 -0.51
N ASP A 58 -0.84 24.59 -0.72
CA ASP A 58 0.48 25.15 -0.97
C ASP A 58 0.62 25.79 -2.37
N GLU A 59 -0.32 25.51 -3.28
CA GLU A 59 -0.31 25.96 -4.67
C GLU A 59 -1.29 27.12 -4.93
N ILE A 60 -2.18 27.41 -3.97
CA ILE A 60 -3.27 28.41 -4.11
C ILE A 60 -2.73 29.77 -4.55
N GLU A 61 -1.61 30.22 -3.98
CA GLU A 61 -1.05 31.54 -4.29
C GLU A 61 -0.49 31.60 -5.73
N ALA A 62 0.17 30.53 -6.17
CA ALA A 62 0.67 30.42 -7.54
C ALA A 62 -0.46 30.27 -8.57
N TYR A 63 -1.52 29.52 -8.22
CA TYR A 63 -2.71 29.37 -9.06
C TYR A 63 -3.44 30.70 -9.21
N LYS A 64 -3.68 31.45 -8.12
CA LYS A 64 -4.31 32.78 -8.19
C LYS A 64 -3.53 33.76 -9.04
N ALA A 65 -2.20 33.80 -8.88
CA ALA A 65 -1.35 34.66 -9.72
C ALA A 65 -1.38 34.24 -11.20
N PHE A 66 -1.56 32.94 -11.49
CA PHE A 66 -1.74 32.45 -12.85
C PHE A 66 -3.12 32.83 -13.41
N GLU A 67 -4.18 32.58 -12.64
CA GLU A 67 -5.57 32.86 -12.97
C GLU A 67 -5.79 34.34 -13.29
N GLU A 68 -5.15 35.27 -12.56
CA GLU A 68 -5.18 36.71 -12.86
C GLU A 68 -4.62 37.07 -14.25
N THR A 69 -3.75 36.22 -14.81
CA THR A 69 -3.10 36.45 -16.12
C THR A 69 -3.64 35.57 -17.23
N PHE A 70 -4.42 34.54 -16.89
CA PHE A 70 -4.92 33.55 -17.82
C PHE A 70 -6.26 34.01 -18.40
N ASN A 71 -6.43 33.84 -19.71
CA ASN A 71 -7.69 34.10 -20.40
C ASN A 71 -7.97 32.94 -21.35
N ALA A 72 -9.09 32.26 -21.15
CA ALA A 72 -9.46 31.09 -21.94
C ALA A 72 -9.65 31.44 -23.44
N GLU A 73 -10.13 32.65 -23.74
CA GLU A 73 -10.35 33.09 -25.12
C GLU A 73 -9.04 33.15 -25.93
N ASP A 74 -7.94 33.55 -25.30
CA ASP A 74 -6.62 33.64 -25.93
C ASP A 74 -6.01 32.26 -26.24
N HIS A 75 -6.54 31.19 -25.62
CA HIS A 75 -6.08 29.81 -25.79
C HIS A 75 -7.06 28.92 -26.58
N THR A 76 -8.04 29.50 -27.28
CA THR A 76 -9.09 28.73 -27.98
C THR A 76 -8.53 27.69 -28.96
N GLU A 77 -7.53 28.05 -29.78
CA GLU A 77 -6.92 27.12 -30.74
C GLU A 77 -6.19 25.96 -30.05
N GLU A 78 -5.54 26.23 -28.91
CA GLU A 78 -4.87 25.19 -28.12
C GLU A 78 -5.88 24.27 -27.44
N ILE A 79 -6.99 24.82 -26.95
CA ILE A 79 -8.10 24.07 -26.35
C ILE A 79 -8.69 23.10 -27.37
N GLU A 80 -9.01 23.57 -28.58
CA GLU A 80 -9.51 22.71 -29.66
C GLU A 80 -8.53 21.59 -30.01
N HIS A 81 -7.23 21.90 -30.06
CA HIS A 81 -6.20 20.89 -30.30
C HIS A 81 -6.13 19.87 -29.17
N VAL A 82 -6.17 20.30 -27.90
CA VAL A 82 -6.15 19.39 -26.74
C VAL A 82 -7.36 18.45 -26.78
N LEU A 83 -8.57 18.98 -27.01
CA LEU A 83 -9.78 18.17 -27.12
C LEU A 83 -9.74 17.17 -28.28
N ALA A 84 -9.07 17.51 -29.39
CA ALA A 84 -8.91 16.61 -30.53
C ALA A 84 -7.80 15.56 -30.35
N SER A 85 -6.75 15.88 -29.61
CA SER A 85 -5.55 15.04 -29.44
C SER A 85 -5.61 14.15 -28.21
N ASP A 86 -6.24 14.62 -27.14
CA ASP A 86 -6.34 13.94 -25.85
C ASP A 86 -7.80 13.63 -25.52
N LYS A 87 -8.20 12.40 -25.85
CA LYS A 87 -9.58 11.92 -25.70
C LYS A 87 -10.02 11.91 -24.23
N GLU A 88 -9.11 11.66 -23.30
CA GLU A 88 -9.40 11.63 -21.87
C GLU A 88 -9.78 13.02 -21.34
N ILE A 89 -9.05 14.05 -21.78
CA ILE A 89 -9.40 15.45 -21.46
C ILE A 89 -10.74 15.86 -22.09
N GLY A 90 -11.01 15.37 -23.30
CA GLY A 90 -12.29 15.60 -23.97
C GLY A 90 -13.48 15.03 -23.19
N GLU A 91 -13.38 13.77 -22.78
CA GLU A 91 -14.40 13.11 -21.95
C GLU A 91 -14.57 13.81 -20.60
N LEU A 92 -13.47 14.18 -19.95
CA LEU A 92 -13.49 14.90 -18.67
C LEU A 92 -14.10 16.30 -18.80
N HIS A 93 -13.86 17.00 -19.91
CA HIS A 93 -14.46 18.29 -20.21
C HIS A 93 -15.98 18.17 -20.39
N GLU A 94 -16.44 17.17 -21.13
CA GLU A 94 -17.89 16.91 -21.33
C GLU A 94 -18.59 16.53 -20.02
N GLU A 95 -17.92 15.82 -19.11
CA GLU A 95 -18.48 15.41 -17.82
C GLU A 95 -18.52 16.55 -16.80
N LEU A 96 -17.43 17.32 -16.68
CA LEU A 96 -17.29 18.32 -15.62
C LEU A 96 -17.85 19.70 -15.99
N VAL A 97 -17.89 20.06 -17.27
CA VAL A 97 -18.36 21.38 -17.73
C VAL A 97 -19.73 21.23 -18.41
N PRO A 98 -20.80 21.90 -17.93
CA PRO A 98 -20.84 22.95 -16.90
C PRO A 98 -21.27 22.46 -15.51
N LEU A 99 -21.34 21.15 -15.26
CA LEU A 99 -21.97 20.59 -14.05
C LEU A 99 -21.21 20.91 -12.75
N GLN A 100 -19.88 20.80 -12.77
CA GLN A 100 -19.03 20.96 -11.59
C GLN A 100 -18.13 22.19 -11.68
N LEU A 101 -17.66 22.52 -12.89
CA LEU A 101 -16.74 23.64 -13.13
C LEU A 101 -17.27 24.53 -14.26
N SER A 102 -16.95 25.82 -14.18
CA SER A 102 -17.13 26.71 -15.32
C SER A 102 -16.10 26.38 -16.41
N PHE A 103 -16.43 26.68 -17.68
CA PHE A 103 -15.51 26.47 -18.80
C PHE A 103 -14.14 27.13 -18.57
N GLU A 104 -14.14 28.37 -18.07
CA GLU A 104 -12.93 29.13 -17.80
C GLU A 104 -12.11 28.52 -16.67
N GLU A 105 -12.77 28.05 -15.60
CA GLU A 105 -12.10 27.42 -14.46
C GLU A 105 -11.48 26.07 -14.82
N PHE A 106 -12.17 25.25 -15.61
CA PHE A 106 -11.64 23.97 -16.10
C PHE A 106 -10.33 24.16 -16.86
N TRP A 107 -10.33 25.09 -17.82
CA TRP A 107 -9.15 25.36 -18.64
C TRP A 107 -8.05 26.08 -17.84
N SER A 108 -8.39 26.99 -16.94
CA SER A 108 -7.42 27.62 -16.02
C SER A 108 -6.65 26.57 -15.21
N ARG A 109 -7.36 25.60 -14.62
CA ARG A 109 -6.74 24.48 -13.88
C ARG A 109 -5.89 23.60 -14.79
N TYR A 110 -6.40 23.21 -15.96
CA TYR A 110 -5.66 22.38 -16.92
C TYR A 110 -4.33 23.03 -17.35
N PHE A 111 -4.36 24.29 -17.78
CA PHE A 111 -3.17 25.00 -18.24
C PHE A 111 -2.18 25.29 -17.09
N PHE A 112 -2.68 25.52 -15.88
CA PHE A 112 -1.86 25.64 -14.69
C PHE A 112 -1.06 24.34 -14.42
N ARG A 113 -1.73 23.18 -14.46
CA ARG A 113 -1.06 21.88 -14.30
C ARG A 113 -0.06 21.59 -15.40
N ARG A 114 -0.41 21.88 -16.66
CA ARG A 114 0.50 21.77 -17.80
C ARG A 114 1.76 22.62 -17.61
N LYS A 115 1.60 23.85 -17.09
CA LYS A 115 2.71 24.77 -16.80
C LYS A 115 3.63 24.24 -15.70
N ILE A 116 3.08 23.70 -14.60
CA ILE A 116 3.88 23.08 -13.54
C ILE A 116 4.67 21.88 -14.08
N ALA A 117 4.01 20.99 -14.83
CA ALA A 117 4.66 19.83 -15.42
C ALA A 117 5.79 20.22 -16.38
N GLN A 118 5.58 21.26 -17.21
CA GLN A 118 6.59 21.79 -18.11
C GLN A 118 7.79 22.38 -17.35
N GLN A 119 7.54 23.15 -16.29
CA GLN A 119 8.59 23.72 -15.44
C GLN A 119 9.39 22.63 -14.71
N ALA A 120 8.73 21.56 -14.25
CA ALA A 120 9.39 20.40 -13.65
C ALA A 120 10.29 19.67 -14.67
N ALA A 121 9.80 19.45 -15.89
CA ALA A 121 10.56 18.84 -16.98
C ALA A 121 11.77 19.69 -17.39
N GLU A 122 11.63 21.01 -17.46
CA GLU A 122 12.73 21.93 -17.76
C GLU A 122 13.78 21.93 -16.65
N ASN A 123 13.37 21.96 -15.38
CA ASN A 123 14.27 21.83 -14.23
C ASN A 123 15.04 20.50 -14.25
N MET A 124 14.37 19.40 -14.63
CA MET A 124 15.03 18.10 -14.82
C MET A 124 16.05 18.13 -15.96
N ARG A 125 15.72 18.77 -17.09
CA ARG A 125 16.65 18.94 -18.22
C ARG A 125 17.86 19.79 -17.84
N LEU A 126 17.67 20.87 -17.08
CA LEU A 126 18.76 21.71 -16.57
C LEU A 126 19.65 20.93 -15.59
N ARG A 127 19.06 20.12 -14.70
CA ARG A 127 19.81 19.23 -13.82
C ARG A 127 20.64 18.21 -14.61
N GLN A 128 20.05 17.56 -15.61
CA GLN A 128 20.77 16.64 -16.50
C GLN A 128 21.90 17.35 -17.25
N SER A 129 21.64 18.54 -17.79
CA SER A 129 22.66 19.33 -18.50
C SER A 129 23.82 19.73 -17.58
N ARG A 130 23.58 20.01 -16.30
CA ARG A 130 24.64 20.29 -15.32
C ARG A 130 25.48 19.06 -15.02
N LEU A 131 24.86 17.90 -14.88
CA LEU A 131 25.55 16.62 -14.66
C LEU A 131 26.40 16.23 -15.88
N SER A 132 25.92 16.49 -17.10
CA SER A 132 26.66 16.25 -18.34
C SER A 132 27.77 17.27 -18.62
N ALA A 133 27.59 18.53 -18.21
CA ALA A 133 28.61 19.56 -18.37
C ALA A 133 29.80 19.37 -17.41
N ASP A 134 29.56 18.91 -16.18
CA ASP A 134 30.62 18.64 -15.18
C ASP A 134 31.44 17.38 -15.51
N SER A 135 30.91 16.49 -16.36
CA SER A 135 31.62 15.30 -16.87
C SER A 135 32.36 15.55 -18.19
N GLY A 136 32.20 16.76 -18.77
CA GLY A 136 32.72 17.13 -20.09
C GLY A 136 33.82 18.20 -20.10
N GLU A 137 34.40 18.57 -18.95
CA GLU A 137 35.61 19.42 -18.93
C GLU A 137 36.83 18.60 -19.38
N SER A 138 36.81 18.29 -20.67
CA SER A 138 37.90 17.74 -21.45
C SER A 138 39.07 18.72 -21.40
N LEU A 139 40.13 18.19 -20.81
CA LEU A 139 41.54 18.51 -20.93
C LEU A 139 41.98 18.79 -22.39
N GLU A 140 41.51 19.87 -23.02
CA GLU A 140 42.09 20.36 -24.27
C GLU A 140 43.21 21.37 -24.00
N ASP A 141 44.41 20.81 -24.00
CA ASP A 141 45.57 21.27 -24.75
C ASP A 141 45.60 22.76 -25.13
N LYS A 142 46.36 23.54 -24.37
CA LYS A 142 47.15 24.64 -24.96
C LYS A 142 48.40 24.94 -24.13
N THR A 143 49.51 24.90 -24.85
CA THR A 143 50.83 25.47 -24.55
C THR A 143 51.66 24.79 -23.46
N ARG A 144 52.56 23.89 -23.92
CA ARG A 144 53.84 23.57 -23.28
C ARG A 144 54.56 24.84 -22.78
N PRO A 145 54.84 24.97 -21.46
CA PRO A 145 56.02 25.65 -20.97
C PRO A 145 57.09 24.60 -20.63
N SER A 146 58.35 24.99 -20.77
CA SER A 146 59.52 24.18 -20.45
C SER A 146 59.49 23.59 -19.03
N PRO A 147 60.12 22.41 -18.81
CA PRO A 147 60.13 21.73 -17.52
C PRO A 147 61.14 22.41 -16.58
N THR A 148 60.65 23.31 -15.73
CA THR A 148 61.40 23.78 -14.57
C THR A 148 60.57 23.51 -13.32
N ASN A 149 60.91 22.45 -12.56
CA ASN A 149 60.70 22.13 -11.13
C ASN A 149 59.48 22.69 -10.33
N SER A 150 58.46 23.25 -10.96
CA SER A 150 57.27 23.89 -10.36
C SER A 150 56.00 23.04 -10.50
N VAL A 151 56.06 21.97 -11.30
CA VAL A 151 54.90 21.12 -11.65
C VAL A 151 54.44 20.27 -10.45
N HIS A 152 55.30 20.04 -9.45
CA HIS A 152 54.93 19.22 -8.30
C HIS A 152 53.97 19.93 -7.33
N ASP A 153 54.03 21.27 -7.25
CA ASP A 153 53.13 22.06 -6.41
C ASP A 153 51.73 22.22 -7.04
N ASP A 154 51.62 22.20 -8.37
CA ASP A 154 50.34 22.26 -9.08
C ASP A 154 49.51 20.97 -8.93
N TRP A 155 50.14 19.79 -8.95
CA TRP A 155 49.41 18.53 -8.73
C TRP A 155 48.92 18.38 -7.30
N LYS A 156 49.68 18.90 -6.33
CA LYS A 156 49.29 18.86 -4.91
C LYS A 156 48.07 19.74 -4.65
N THR A 157 48.06 20.94 -5.21
CA THR A 157 46.92 21.87 -5.08
C THR A 157 45.67 21.35 -5.82
N LEU A 158 45.82 20.72 -6.98
CA LEU A 158 44.73 20.02 -7.68
C LEU A 158 44.18 18.85 -6.86
N PHE A 159 45.05 18.03 -6.27
CA PHE A 159 44.63 16.92 -5.41
C PHE A 159 43.88 17.41 -4.16
N GLU A 160 44.38 18.44 -3.48
CA GLU A 160 43.70 19.06 -2.33
C GLU A 160 42.33 19.63 -2.73
N LYS A 161 42.22 20.25 -3.91
CA LYS A 161 40.94 20.77 -4.43
C LYS A 161 39.94 19.65 -4.74
N CYS A 162 40.40 18.54 -5.34
CA CYS A 162 39.57 17.36 -5.57
C CYS A 162 39.14 16.71 -4.26
N GLN A 163 40.06 16.58 -3.29
CA GLN A 163 39.76 16.03 -1.97
C GLN A 163 38.74 16.90 -1.21
N GLN A 164 38.88 18.23 -1.28
CA GLN A 164 37.95 19.17 -0.69
C GLN A 164 36.56 19.09 -1.35
N LYS A 165 36.49 19.01 -2.68
CA LYS A 165 35.23 18.79 -3.41
C LYS A 165 34.57 17.48 -2.99
N LEU A 166 35.32 16.38 -2.91
CA LEU A 166 34.81 15.08 -2.51
C LEU A 166 34.25 15.11 -1.08
N SER A 167 34.96 15.76 -0.15
CA SER A 167 34.49 15.97 1.22
C SER A 167 33.20 16.80 1.27
N THR A 168 33.07 17.80 0.40
CA THR A 168 31.88 18.65 0.34
C THR A 168 30.67 17.88 -0.16
N ILE A 169 30.84 17.10 -1.25
CA ILE A 169 29.78 16.24 -1.80
C ILE A 169 29.36 15.17 -0.78
N GLN A 170 30.33 14.55 -0.08
CA GLN A 170 30.02 13.58 0.98
C GLN A 170 29.26 14.21 2.15
N SER A 171 29.58 15.46 2.51
CA SER A 171 28.85 16.19 3.55
C SER A 171 27.41 16.49 3.11
N GLN A 172 27.23 16.98 1.88
CA GLN A 172 25.91 17.28 1.31
C GLN A 172 25.04 16.02 1.23
N HIS A 173 25.58 14.90 0.77
CA HIS A 173 24.83 13.65 0.68
C HIS A 173 24.44 13.10 2.08
N LYS A 174 25.23 13.37 3.12
CA LYS A 174 24.86 13.02 4.50
C LYS A 174 23.75 13.91 5.03
N GLU A 175 23.81 15.20 4.73
CA GLU A 175 22.78 16.20 5.09
C GLU A 175 21.45 15.90 4.38
N GLU A 176 21.48 15.66 3.08
CA GLU A 176 20.29 15.30 2.29
C GLU A 176 19.64 14.00 2.79
N ARG A 177 20.43 12.97 3.12
CA ARG A 177 19.88 11.76 3.77
C ARG A 177 19.26 12.04 5.14
N ALA A 178 19.85 12.94 5.93
CA ALA A 178 19.30 13.28 7.23
C ALA A 178 17.98 14.07 7.09
N GLU A 179 17.88 14.96 6.09
CA GLU A 179 16.63 15.66 5.77
C GLU A 179 15.55 14.71 5.26
N GLU A 180 15.88 13.74 4.41
CA GLU A 180 14.96 12.71 3.96
C GLU A 180 14.47 11.84 5.12
N GLN A 181 15.37 11.44 6.01
CA GLN A 181 15.00 10.70 7.23
C GLN A 181 14.06 11.52 8.12
N LEU A 182 14.34 12.81 8.31
CA LEU A 182 13.47 13.70 9.08
C LEU A 182 12.10 13.86 8.44
N LYS A 183 12.02 13.98 7.11
CA LYS A 183 10.74 14.02 6.38
C LYS A 183 9.94 12.73 6.57
N HIS A 184 10.59 11.57 6.46
CA HIS A 184 9.94 10.29 6.74
C HIS A 184 9.45 10.20 8.18
N GLU A 185 10.24 10.64 9.16
CA GLU A 185 9.84 10.66 10.57
C GLU A 185 8.65 11.59 10.82
N MET A 186 8.64 12.78 10.19
CA MET A 186 7.49 13.69 10.24
C MET A 186 6.23 13.10 9.61
N GLN A 187 6.34 12.39 8.48
CA GLN A 187 5.22 11.70 7.85
C GLN A 187 4.67 10.59 8.75
N TYR A 188 5.55 9.80 9.36
CA TYR A 188 5.16 8.78 10.34
C TYR A 188 4.46 9.39 11.56
N GLN A 189 4.99 10.48 12.10
CA GLN A 189 4.37 11.18 13.23
C GLN A 189 2.98 11.72 12.85
N SER A 190 2.84 12.36 11.69
CA SER A 190 1.54 12.85 11.20
C SER A 190 0.53 11.72 11.00
N LEU A 191 0.96 10.54 10.56
CA LEU A 191 0.10 9.37 10.42
C LEU A 191 -0.34 8.84 11.79
N CYS A 192 0.57 8.78 12.76
CA CYS A 192 0.24 8.43 14.14
C CYS A 192 -0.77 9.40 14.76
N ASP A 193 -0.54 10.72 14.64
CA ASP A 193 -1.44 11.75 15.16
C ASP A 193 -2.84 11.66 14.51
N SER A 194 -2.90 11.38 13.20
CA SER A 194 -4.17 11.18 12.49
C SER A 194 -4.91 9.92 12.96
N TYR A 195 -4.19 8.83 13.22
CA TYR A 195 -4.78 7.59 13.73
C TYR A 195 -5.31 7.78 15.16
N GLU A 196 -4.53 8.43 16.03
CA GLU A 196 -4.95 8.76 17.39
C GLU A 196 -6.19 9.66 17.41
N SER A 197 -6.22 10.70 16.58
CA SER A 197 -7.39 11.59 16.47
C SER A 197 -8.64 10.83 16.03
N ARG A 198 -8.52 9.93 15.05
CA ARG A 198 -9.67 9.13 14.56
C ARG A 198 -10.15 8.09 15.59
N MET A 199 -9.23 7.49 16.34
CA MET A 199 -9.59 6.59 17.45
C MET A 199 -10.36 7.31 18.56
N VAL A 200 -9.98 8.55 18.88
CA VAL A 200 -10.72 9.40 19.84
C VAL A 200 -12.10 9.74 19.30
N GLU A 201 -12.21 10.12 18.02
CA GLU A 201 -13.49 10.41 17.36
C GLU A 201 -14.43 9.20 17.35
N MET A 202 -13.93 8.02 16.97
CA MET A 202 -14.72 6.78 16.98
C MET A 202 -15.19 6.42 18.40
N THR A 203 -14.33 6.60 19.41
CA THR A 203 -14.70 6.37 20.81
C THR A 203 -15.85 7.30 21.23
N LEU A 204 -15.80 8.57 20.81
CA LEU A 204 -16.86 9.53 21.07
C LEU A 204 -18.18 9.13 20.38
N GLN A 205 -18.12 8.68 19.12
CA GLN A 205 -19.30 8.20 18.40
C GLN A 205 -19.93 6.96 19.06
N ILE A 206 -19.11 6.04 19.59
CA ILE A 206 -19.60 4.87 20.34
C ILE A 206 -20.31 5.30 21.62
N ASP A 207 -19.75 6.26 22.36
CA ASP A 207 -20.36 6.80 23.58
C ASP A 207 -21.67 7.54 23.25
N ASP A 208 -21.72 8.32 22.17
CA ASP A 208 -22.92 9.00 21.70
C ASP A 208 -24.02 8.01 21.28
N ALA A 209 -23.66 6.97 20.52
CA ALA A 209 -24.60 5.92 20.12
C ALA A 209 -25.14 5.14 21.34
N LYS A 210 -24.29 4.88 22.33
CA LYS A 210 -24.68 4.25 23.58
C LYS A 210 -25.62 5.15 24.39
N ASN A 211 -25.34 6.44 24.47
CA ASN A 211 -26.20 7.41 25.13
C ASN A 211 -27.57 7.51 24.43
N ALA A 212 -27.58 7.60 23.10
CA ALA A 212 -28.82 7.61 22.31
C ALA A 212 -29.64 6.32 22.50
N GLY A 213 -28.98 5.15 22.54
CA GLY A 213 -29.65 3.87 22.82
C GLY A 213 -30.23 3.80 24.24
N MET A 214 -29.53 4.33 25.24
CA MET A 214 -30.07 4.44 26.61
C MET A 214 -31.27 5.40 26.67
N GLU A 215 -31.23 6.53 25.97
CA GLU A 215 -32.34 7.48 25.89
C GLU A 215 -33.57 6.89 25.19
N GLU A 216 -33.39 6.14 24.10
CA GLU A 216 -34.50 5.45 23.42
C GLU A 216 -35.12 4.39 24.33
N GLY A 217 -34.29 3.59 25.02
CA GLY A 217 -34.77 2.61 26.00
C GLY A 217 -35.54 3.25 27.16
N ILE A 218 -35.09 4.42 27.64
CA ILE A 218 -35.85 5.21 28.63
C ILE A 218 -37.20 5.62 28.04
N ARG A 219 -37.22 6.18 26.82
CA ARG A 219 -38.45 6.63 26.15
C ARG A 219 -39.46 5.51 25.92
N GLU A 220 -39.00 4.34 25.47
CA GLU A 220 -39.84 3.15 25.31
C GLU A 220 -40.42 2.69 26.65
N SER A 221 -39.60 2.67 27.70
CA SER A 221 -40.05 2.30 29.05
C SER A 221 -41.09 3.28 29.60
N GLU A 222 -40.92 4.58 29.36
CA GLU A 222 -41.89 5.63 29.72
C GLU A 222 -43.20 5.47 28.95
N SER A 223 -43.14 5.14 27.66
CA SER A 223 -44.31 4.84 26.82
C SER A 223 -45.09 3.63 27.32
N ILE A 224 -44.40 2.53 27.67
CA ILE A 224 -45.03 1.33 28.26
C ILE A 224 -45.70 1.69 29.59
N ILE A 225 -45.03 2.45 30.45
CA ILE A 225 -45.61 2.90 31.73
C ILE A 225 -46.85 3.77 31.50
N ALA A 226 -46.82 4.66 30.51
CA ALA A 226 -47.95 5.51 30.15
C ALA A 226 -49.15 4.68 29.65
N SER A 227 -48.91 3.72 28.74
CA SER A 227 -49.94 2.81 28.23
C SER A 227 -50.55 1.94 29.35
N LEU A 228 -49.71 1.44 30.27
CA LEU A 228 -50.18 0.65 31.42
C LEU A 228 -51.07 1.49 32.35
N LYS A 229 -50.72 2.76 32.58
CA LYS A 229 -51.54 3.71 33.36
C LYS A 229 -52.88 3.97 32.68
N GLU A 230 -52.89 4.18 31.36
CA GLU A 230 -54.11 4.39 30.59
C GLU A 230 -55.02 3.15 30.62
N SER A 231 -54.47 1.96 30.44
CA SER A 231 -55.21 0.70 30.55
C SER A 231 -55.86 0.54 31.93
N HIS A 232 -55.11 0.77 33.01
CA HIS A 232 -55.65 0.69 34.36
C HIS A 232 -56.73 1.74 34.63
N GLN A 233 -56.58 2.95 34.08
CA GLN A 233 -57.59 3.99 34.18
C GLN A 233 -58.89 3.57 33.49
N LEU A 234 -58.79 2.98 32.30
CA LEU A 234 -59.94 2.47 31.55
C LEU A 234 -60.64 1.31 32.28
N GLU A 235 -59.89 0.40 32.91
CA GLU A 235 -60.46 -0.65 33.76
C GLU A 235 -61.20 -0.08 34.98
N LEU A 236 -60.64 0.94 35.65
CA LEU A 236 -61.30 1.61 36.76
C LEU A 236 -62.62 2.26 36.33
N ASP A 237 -62.64 2.89 35.15
CA ASP A 237 -63.85 3.54 34.64
C ASP A 237 -64.91 2.53 34.19
N GLN A 238 -64.51 1.38 33.61
CA GLN A 238 -65.42 0.25 33.36
C GLN A 238 -66.04 -0.31 34.65
N ILE A 239 -65.24 -0.44 35.71
CA ILE A 239 -65.72 -0.92 37.01
C ILE A 239 -66.73 0.08 37.60
N LYS A 240 -66.46 1.39 37.54
CA LYS A 240 -67.41 2.43 37.96
C LYS A 240 -68.73 2.34 37.19
N GLN A 241 -68.67 2.21 35.86
CA GLN A 241 -69.86 2.08 35.03
C GLN A 241 -70.70 0.85 35.39
N LYS A 242 -70.06 -0.31 35.63
CA LYS A 242 -70.76 -1.52 36.06
C LYS A 242 -71.44 -1.36 37.42
N MET A 243 -70.81 -0.65 38.36
CA MET A 243 -71.43 -0.34 39.66
C MET A 243 -72.67 0.53 39.49
N GLU A 244 -72.62 1.55 38.63
CA GLU A 244 -73.75 2.45 38.35
C GLU A 244 -74.95 1.70 37.72
N ILE A 245 -74.70 0.79 36.77
CA ILE A 245 -75.75 -0.05 36.18
C ILE A 245 -76.42 -0.95 37.23
N LEU A 246 -75.63 -1.56 38.12
CA LEU A 246 -76.16 -2.42 39.18
C LEU A 246 -77.01 -1.62 40.19
N GLU A 247 -76.64 -0.38 40.50
CA GLU A 247 -77.46 0.50 41.35
C GLU A 247 -78.80 0.85 40.70
N GLN A 248 -78.82 1.13 39.39
CA GLN A 248 -80.04 1.43 38.64
C GLN A 248 -81.00 0.22 38.55
N GLN A 249 -80.46 -0.99 38.38
CA GLN A 249 -81.25 -2.22 38.33
C GLN A 249 -81.93 -2.54 39.67
N PHE A 250 -81.33 -2.15 40.79
CA PHE A 250 -81.93 -2.36 42.11
C PHE A 250 -83.19 -1.50 42.36
N HIS A 251 -83.42 -0.45 41.56
CA HIS A 251 -84.52 0.50 41.75
C HIS A 251 -85.81 0.15 40.99
N HIS A 252 -85.83 -0.92 40.18
CA HIS A 252 -87.01 -1.32 39.38
C HIS A 252 -87.50 -2.73 39.76
N SER A 253 -88.28 -2.82 40.84
CA SER A 253 -89.00 -4.04 41.25
C SER A 253 -90.46 -3.98 40.78
N PRO A 254 -90.93 -4.92 39.93
CA PRO A 254 -92.32 -4.93 39.50
C PRO A 254 -93.21 -5.73 40.47
N GLN A 255 -94.34 -5.10 40.79
CA GLN A 255 -95.39 -5.52 41.70
C GLN A 255 -96.36 -6.49 41.00
N GLU A 256 -96.53 -7.71 41.53
CA GLU A 256 -97.45 -8.73 41.02
C GLU A 256 -98.92 -8.39 41.33
N SER A 257 -99.81 -8.46 40.34
CA SER A 257 -101.27 -8.37 40.53
C SER A 257 -102.00 -9.54 39.86
N LYS A 258 -102.83 -10.23 40.64
CA LYS A 258 -103.67 -11.38 40.27
C LYS A 258 -104.76 -11.00 39.27
N VAL A 259 -104.85 -11.72 38.15
CA VAL A 259 -105.90 -11.61 37.12
C VAL A 259 -106.59 -12.97 36.90
N ASP A 260 -107.86 -12.88 36.53
CA ASP A 260 -108.96 -13.83 36.41
C ASP A 260 -108.70 -15.02 35.46
N GLU A 261 -108.71 -16.26 36.00
CA GLU A 261 -108.15 -17.48 35.37
C GLU A 261 -108.74 -17.83 33.98
N SER A 262 -109.98 -17.47 33.66
CA SER A 262 -110.58 -17.83 32.36
C SER A 262 -110.22 -16.86 31.22
N VAL A 263 -110.09 -15.57 31.51
CA VAL A 263 -109.53 -14.59 30.57
C VAL A 263 -108.03 -14.80 30.48
N GLU A 264 -107.41 -15.15 31.61
CA GLU A 264 -105.99 -15.48 31.68
C GLU A 264 -105.68 -16.73 30.86
N ILE A 265 -106.49 -17.80 30.85
CA ILE A 265 -106.23 -18.98 30.00
C ILE A 265 -106.30 -18.63 28.50
N ALA A 266 -107.30 -17.87 28.05
CA ALA A 266 -107.39 -17.47 26.63
C ALA A 266 -106.26 -16.51 26.24
N ARG A 267 -105.93 -15.56 27.13
CA ARG A 267 -104.79 -14.65 26.99
C ARG A 267 -103.47 -15.41 27.00
N LEU A 268 -103.32 -16.43 27.83
CA LEU A 268 -102.16 -17.31 27.91
C LEU A 268 -102.04 -18.20 26.67
N GLN A 269 -103.15 -18.69 26.10
CA GLN A 269 -103.12 -19.44 24.84
C GLN A 269 -102.73 -18.54 23.66
N GLN A 270 -103.27 -17.32 23.58
CA GLN A 270 -102.86 -16.34 22.58
C GLN A 270 -101.41 -15.89 22.78
N ALA A 271 -100.99 -15.66 24.03
CA ALA A 271 -99.61 -15.35 24.37
C ALA A 271 -98.69 -16.53 24.03
N LEU A 272 -99.11 -17.78 24.23
CA LEU A 272 -98.32 -18.97 23.91
C LEU A 272 -98.18 -19.14 22.39
N HIS A 273 -99.22 -18.84 21.59
CA HIS A 273 -99.10 -18.78 20.13
C HIS A 273 -98.18 -17.63 19.67
N SER A 274 -98.34 -16.42 20.21
CA SER A 274 -97.44 -15.30 19.92
C SER A 274 -95.99 -15.64 20.29
N LYS A 275 -95.77 -16.32 21.42
CA LYS A 275 -94.44 -16.75 21.86
C LYS A 275 -93.88 -17.89 21.02
N ALA A 276 -94.73 -18.79 20.50
CA ALA A 276 -94.31 -19.83 19.56
C ALA A 276 -93.88 -19.23 18.21
N GLU A 277 -94.60 -18.22 17.72
CA GLU A 277 -94.24 -17.49 16.50
C GLU A 277 -92.96 -16.66 16.69
N GLU A 278 -92.81 -15.96 17.82
CA GLU A 278 -91.56 -15.28 18.19
C GLU A 278 -90.40 -16.26 18.29
N LEU A 279 -90.60 -17.46 18.86
CA LEU A 279 -89.58 -18.51 18.93
C LEU A 279 -89.18 -19.01 17.55
N ALA A 280 -90.12 -19.18 16.62
CA ALA A 280 -89.83 -19.57 15.25
C ALA A 280 -88.98 -18.51 14.53
N ILE A 281 -89.32 -17.22 14.69
CA ILE A 281 -88.53 -16.10 14.17
C ILE A 281 -87.14 -16.05 14.81
N CYS A 282 -87.04 -16.30 16.12
CA CYS A 282 -85.75 -16.38 16.80
C CYS A 282 -84.89 -17.56 16.32
N GLN A 283 -85.50 -18.71 16.04
CA GLN A 283 -84.80 -19.88 15.48
C GLN A 283 -84.29 -19.58 14.07
N GLU A 284 -85.11 -18.97 13.21
CA GLU A 284 -84.69 -18.54 11.86
C GLU A 284 -83.51 -17.56 11.94
N LYS A 285 -83.61 -16.51 12.77
CA LYS A 285 -82.50 -15.57 12.99
C LYS A 285 -81.23 -16.23 13.53
N LEU A 286 -81.37 -17.23 14.41
CA LEU A 286 -80.22 -17.99 14.92
C LEU A 286 -79.58 -18.85 13.81
N SER A 287 -80.37 -19.45 12.92
CA SER A 287 -79.88 -20.17 11.76
C SER A 287 -79.12 -19.24 10.82
N ASP A 288 -79.66 -18.07 10.50
CA ASP A 288 -79.02 -17.07 9.65
C ASP A 288 -77.71 -16.57 10.26
N LEU A 289 -77.72 -16.23 11.56
CA LEU A 289 -76.51 -15.79 12.27
C LEU A 289 -75.45 -16.90 12.30
N THR A 290 -75.87 -18.15 12.42
CA THR A 290 -74.96 -19.31 12.40
C THR A 290 -74.35 -19.51 11.02
N THR A 291 -75.13 -19.33 9.94
CA THR A 291 -74.60 -19.42 8.57
C THR A 291 -73.65 -18.27 8.26
N ASP A 292 -73.96 -17.05 8.68
CA ASP A 292 -73.09 -15.88 8.52
C ASP A 292 -71.78 -16.05 9.29
N PHE A 293 -71.85 -16.50 10.54
CA PHE A 293 -70.67 -16.77 11.35
C PHE A 293 -69.78 -17.86 10.73
N ASN A 294 -70.39 -18.95 10.23
CA ASN A 294 -69.64 -20.02 9.56
C ASN A 294 -69.01 -19.55 8.24
N SER A 295 -69.71 -18.72 7.47
CA SER A 295 -69.19 -18.11 6.23
C SER A 295 -68.00 -17.20 6.53
N GLN A 296 -68.12 -16.32 7.54
CA GLN A 296 -67.03 -15.44 7.98
C GLN A 296 -65.84 -16.24 8.50
N ARG A 297 -66.09 -17.31 9.26
CA ARG A 297 -65.03 -18.21 9.75
C ARG A 297 -64.29 -18.89 8.59
N HIS A 298 -65.01 -19.32 7.55
CA HIS A 298 -64.40 -19.96 6.40
C HIS A 298 -63.59 -18.98 5.54
N ALA A 299 -64.11 -17.77 5.31
CA ALA A 299 -63.38 -16.70 4.63
C ALA A 299 -62.08 -16.34 5.36
N LYS A 300 -62.13 -16.20 6.69
CA LYS A 300 -60.94 -15.93 7.51
C LYS A 300 -59.95 -17.10 7.50
N ALA A 301 -60.43 -18.35 7.48
CA ALA A 301 -59.56 -19.51 7.36
C ALA A 301 -58.82 -19.52 6.02
N GLN A 302 -59.50 -19.25 4.91
CA GLN A 302 -58.88 -19.16 3.58
C GLN A 302 -57.89 -17.99 3.47
N GLU A 303 -58.17 -16.86 4.13
CA GLU A 303 -57.22 -15.74 4.19
C GLU A 303 -55.95 -16.13 4.95
N LEU A 304 -56.09 -16.82 6.09
CA LEU A 304 -54.95 -17.32 6.86
C LEU A 304 -54.15 -18.37 6.09
N GLU A 305 -54.81 -19.27 5.36
CA GLU A 305 -54.16 -20.27 4.52
C GLU A 305 -53.29 -19.63 3.43
N ARG A 306 -53.81 -18.62 2.72
CA ARG A 306 -53.02 -17.84 1.75
C ARG A 306 -51.83 -17.12 2.39
N LYS A 307 -52.00 -16.59 3.60
CA LYS A 307 -50.90 -15.95 4.35
C LYS A 307 -49.83 -16.97 4.75
N VAL A 308 -50.22 -18.18 5.12
CA VAL A 308 -49.28 -19.27 5.43
C VAL A 308 -48.51 -19.68 4.18
N GLU A 309 -49.18 -19.88 3.04
CA GLU A 309 -48.53 -20.21 1.76
C GLU A 309 -47.53 -19.11 1.35
N GLN A 310 -47.90 -17.83 1.50
CA GLN A 310 -47.00 -16.72 1.21
C GLN A 310 -45.77 -16.71 2.13
N LEU A 311 -45.94 -16.98 3.42
CA LEU A 311 -44.84 -17.06 4.38
C LEU A 311 -43.93 -18.26 4.09
N GLU A 312 -44.48 -19.42 3.70
CA GLU A 312 -43.70 -20.59 3.31
C GLU A 312 -42.84 -20.32 2.07
N LEU A 313 -43.38 -19.59 1.09
CA LEU A 313 -42.63 -19.19 -0.11
C LEU A 313 -41.50 -18.21 0.23
N LEU A 314 -41.76 -17.21 1.07
CA LEU A 314 -40.71 -16.28 1.55
C LEU A 314 -39.62 -17.02 2.33
N LEU A 315 -40.01 -17.98 3.18
CA LEU A 315 -39.07 -18.75 3.98
C LEU A 315 -38.25 -19.72 3.11
N GLY A 316 -38.83 -20.23 2.01
CA GLY A 316 -38.10 -20.97 0.97
C GLY A 316 -37.04 -20.10 0.30
N ASN A 317 -37.41 -18.90 -0.16
CA ASN A 317 -36.47 -17.96 -0.78
C ASN A 317 -35.31 -17.56 0.14
N GLU A 318 -35.60 -17.34 1.43
CA GLU A 318 -34.57 -17.03 2.44
C GLU A 318 -33.63 -18.22 2.70
N ARG A 319 -34.13 -19.46 2.66
CA ARG A 319 -33.26 -20.66 2.74
C ARG A 319 -32.33 -20.77 1.54
N ASP A 320 -32.83 -20.52 0.33
CA ASP A 320 -32.02 -20.57 -0.89
C ASP A 320 -30.96 -19.46 -0.89
N ARG A 321 -31.32 -18.25 -0.43
CA ARG A 321 -30.36 -17.16 -0.20
C ARG A 321 -29.30 -17.54 0.83
N SER A 322 -29.71 -18.11 1.96
CA SER A 322 -28.78 -18.59 3.01
C SER A 322 -27.81 -19.63 2.45
N SER A 323 -28.30 -20.59 1.66
CA SER A 323 -27.45 -21.61 1.01
C SER A 323 -26.46 -20.96 0.03
N SER A 324 -26.91 -19.98 -0.76
CA SER A 324 -26.02 -19.25 -1.68
C SER A 324 -24.95 -18.44 -0.94
N HIS A 325 -25.30 -17.83 0.19
CA HIS A 325 -24.33 -17.15 1.05
C HIS A 325 -23.33 -18.12 1.69
N GLU A 326 -23.76 -19.29 2.14
CA GLU A 326 -22.87 -20.34 2.66
C GLU A 326 -21.87 -20.81 1.59
N GLU A 327 -22.31 -21.01 0.35
CA GLU A 327 -21.42 -21.35 -0.77
C GLU A 327 -20.41 -20.24 -1.08
N ALA A 328 -20.86 -18.97 -1.06
CA ALA A 328 -19.98 -17.82 -1.26
C ALA A 328 -18.93 -17.68 -0.14
N ILE A 329 -19.31 -17.92 1.11
CA ILE A 329 -18.39 -17.92 2.25
C ILE A 329 -17.35 -19.03 2.09
N ALA A 330 -17.77 -20.25 1.74
CA ALA A 330 -16.85 -21.37 1.52
C ALA A 330 -15.86 -21.11 0.37
N ALA A 331 -16.29 -20.43 -0.70
CA ALA A 331 -15.41 -20.01 -1.80
C ALA A 331 -14.37 -18.98 -1.33
N LEU A 332 -14.79 -17.97 -0.56
CA LEU A 332 -13.88 -16.96 0.00
C LEU A 332 -12.89 -17.55 1.01
N GLU A 333 -13.30 -18.51 1.82
CA GLU A 333 -12.40 -19.23 2.74
C GLU A 333 -11.32 -20.00 1.96
N LYS A 334 -11.68 -20.67 0.86
CA LYS A 334 -10.73 -21.37 -0.02
C LYS A 334 -9.72 -20.40 -0.65
N ASP A 335 -10.18 -19.24 -1.13
CA ASP A 335 -9.30 -18.21 -1.71
C ASP A 335 -8.36 -17.61 -0.66
N LEU A 336 -8.86 -17.39 0.56
CA LEU A 336 -8.09 -16.86 1.69
C LEU A 336 -6.99 -17.85 2.14
N ASP A 337 -7.30 -19.15 2.18
CA ASP A 337 -6.30 -20.18 2.45
C ASP A 337 -5.26 -20.27 1.31
N GLY A 338 -5.68 -20.13 0.05
CA GLY A 338 -4.76 -20.01 -1.09
C GLY A 338 -3.81 -18.81 -0.97
N ALA A 339 -4.32 -17.65 -0.54
CA ALA A 339 -3.52 -16.45 -0.30
C ALA A 339 -2.54 -16.64 0.88
N ARG A 340 -2.95 -17.32 1.96
CA ARG A 340 -2.08 -17.64 3.10
C ARG A 340 -0.91 -18.52 2.69
N VAL A 341 -1.14 -19.54 1.86
CA VAL A 341 -0.07 -20.40 1.35
C VAL A 341 0.95 -19.59 0.53
N LYS A 342 0.48 -18.74 -0.39
CA LYS A 342 1.37 -17.87 -1.18
C LYS A 342 2.17 -16.90 -0.31
N LEU A 343 1.57 -16.34 0.74
CA LEU A 343 2.26 -15.48 1.69
C LEU A 343 3.35 -16.26 2.46
N GLN A 344 3.06 -17.48 2.89
CA GLN A 344 4.02 -18.34 3.58
C GLN A 344 5.19 -18.72 2.65
N GLU A 345 4.94 -19.04 1.39
CA GLU A 345 5.97 -19.30 0.39
C GLU A 345 6.86 -18.07 0.16
N ALA A 346 6.27 -16.88 0.04
CA ALA A 346 7.00 -15.62 -0.09
C ALA A 346 7.88 -15.32 1.14
N GLN A 347 7.38 -15.58 2.35
CA GLN A 347 8.15 -15.43 3.58
C GLN A 347 9.34 -16.40 3.62
N GLN A 348 9.14 -17.66 3.26
CA GLN A 348 10.23 -18.63 3.18
C GLN A 348 11.29 -18.24 2.13
N ALA A 349 10.86 -17.73 0.98
CA ALA A 349 11.77 -17.22 -0.04
C ALA A 349 12.57 -16.01 0.46
N GLN A 350 11.94 -15.11 1.20
CA GLN A 350 12.60 -13.96 1.81
C GLN A 350 13.60 -14.36 2.89
N GLU A 351 13.26 -15.33 3.74
CA GLU A 351 14.18 -15.88 4.74
C GLU A 351 15.39 -16.54 4.08
N ALA A 352 15.18 -17.32 3.02
CA ALA A 352 16.27 -17.94 2.25
C ALA A 352 17.18 -16.88 1.62
N LEU A 353 16.61 -15.80 1.08
CA LEU A 353 17.38 -14.68 0.52
C LEU A 353 18.21 -13.97 1.60
N ASN A 354 17.62 -13.71 2.77
CA ASN A 354 18.32 -13.09 3.89
C ASN A 354 19.47 -13.98 4.40
N GLN A 355 19.27 -15.30 4.46
CA GLN A 355 20.34 -16.25 4.81
C GLN A 355 21.47 -16.24 3.78
N ALA A 356 21.14 -16.23 2.48
CA ALA A 356 22.13 -16.14 1.41
C ALA A 356 22.93 -14.82 1.46
N LEU A 357 22.25 -13.71 1.74
CA LEU A 357 22.89 -12.39 1.90
C LEU A 357 23.81 -12.36 3.13
N HIS A 358 23.39 -12.95 4.24
CA HIS A 358 24.22 -13.04 5.44
C HIS A 358 25.49 -13.89 5.19
N GLN A 359 25.36 -15.01 4.47
CA GLN A 359 26.51 -15.83 4.06
C GLN A 359 27.46 -15.06 3.13
N ALA A 360 26.92 -14.33 2.15
CA ALA A 360 27.73 -13.51 1.24
C ALA A 360 28.49 -12.40 2.00
N ASN A 361 27.84 -11.73 2.95
CA ASN A 361 28.48 -10.72 3.80
C ASN A 361 29.60 -11.34 4.64
N SER A 362 29.37 -12.48 5.30
CA SER A 362 30.42 -13.17 6.07
C SER A 362 31.63 -13.54 5.21
N GLN A 363 31.40 -14.04 3.99
CA GLN A 363 32.49 -14.33 3.04
C GLN A 363 33.25 -13.07 2.63
N SER A 364 32.56 -11.93 2.48
CA SER A 364 33.19 -10.66 2.15
C SER A 364 34.03 -10.12 3.31
N GLU A 365 33.59 -10.29 4.56
CA GLU A 365 34.33 -9.93 5.76
C GLU A 365 35.61 -10.76 5.91
N ASP A 366 35.53 -12.07 5.67
CA ASP A 366 36.70 -12.95 5.67
C ASP A 366 37.72 -12.54 4.60
N LYS A 367 37.27 -12.24 3.38
CA LYS A 367 38.14 -11.73 2.30
C LYS A 367 38.78 -10.38 2.67
N LEU A 368 38.04 -9.48 3.30
CA LEU A 368 38.58 -8.21 3.77
C LEU A 368 39.64 -8.42 4.86
N LYS A 369 39.42 -9.37 5.78
CA LYS A 369 40.38 -9.73 6.82
C LYS A 369 41.66 -10.31 6.24
N ASP A 370 41.55 -11.18 5.23
CA ASP A 370 42.70 -11.74 4.51
C ASP A 370 43.48 -10.64 3.78
N ALA A 371 42.79 -9.77 3.04
CA ALA A 371 43.41 -8.64 2.35
C ALA A 371 44.11 -7.69 3.34
N ASN A 372 43.50 -7.42 4.49
CA ASN A 372 44.09 -6.56 5.52
C ASN A 372 45.34 -7.21 6.15
N SER A 373 45.33 -8.53 6.33
CA SER A 373 46.51 -9.28 6.79
C SER A 373 47.66 -9.22 5.77
N GLN A 374 47.33 -9.28 4.47
CA GLN A 374 48.30 -9.10 3.39
C GLN A 374 48.89 -7.68 3.36
N ILE A 375 48.05 -6.65 3.55
CA ILE A 375 48.50 -5.26 3.67
C ILE A 375 49.49 -5.11 4.83
N GLN A 376 49.17 -5.64 6.01
CA GLN A 376 50.09 -5.60 7.16
C GLN A 376 51.41 -6.32 6.89
N SER A 377 51.38 -7.45 6.18
CA SER A 377 52.59 -8.15 5.75
C SER A 377 53.46 -7.26 4.85
N LEU A 378 52.85 -6.64 3.83
CA LEU A 378 53.55 -5.74 2.91
C LEU A 378 54.08 -4.48 3.60
N GLU A 379 53.34 -3.92 4.55
CA GLU A 379 53.80 -2.80 5.38
C GLU A 379 55.03 -3.17 6.20
N SER A 380 55.06 -4.39 6.77
CA SER A 380 56.22 -4.89 7.49
C SER A 380 57.43 -5.09 6.57
N GLU A 381 57.22 -5.61 5.35
CA GLU A 381 58.28 -5.74 4.34
C GLU A 381 58.81 -4.37 3.90
N LEU A 382 57.94 -3.41 3.59
CA LEU A 382 58.34 -2.04 3.26
C LEU A 382 59.13 -1.38 4.40
N PHE A 383 58.72 -1.61 5.65
CA PHE A 383 59.46 -1.12 6.81
C PHE A 383 60.87 -1.72 6.87
N THR A 384 61.02 -3.04 6.64
CA THR A 384 62.34 -3.68 6.62
C THR A 384 63.22 -3.18 5.46
N LEU A 385 62.65 -2.99 4.28
CA LEU A 385 63.35 -2.45 3.11
C LEU A 385 63.80 -1.01 3.36
N LYS A 386 62.93 -0.18 3.96
CA LYS A 386 63.26 1.21 4.31
C LYS A 386 64.34 1.27 5.39
N ALA A 387 64.33 0.36 6.36
CA ALA A 387 65.41 0.24 7.34
C ALA A 387 66.74 -0.15 6.65
N ALA A 388 66.73 -1.08 5.69
CA ALA A 388 67.90 -1.43 4.89
C ALA A 388 68.41 -0.27 4.02
N GLU A 389 67.50 0.56 3.49
CA GLU A 389 67.81 1.77 2.71
C GLU A 389 68.37 2.93 3.58
N THR A 390 68.33 2.82 4.91
CA THR A 390 69.01 3.77 5.82
C THR A 390 70.44 3.37 6.22
N LEU A 391 70.89 2.16 5.87
CA LEU A 391 72.30 1.75 6.00
C LEU A 391 73.31 2.32 4.95
N PRO A 392 72.94 2.88 3.77
CA PRO A 392 73.92 3.30 2.79
C PRO A 392 74.66 4.58 3.17
N ASN A 393 74.24 5.33 4.20
CA ASN A 393 75.03 6.50 4.63
C ASN A 393 76.38 6.11 5.24
N ALA A 394 76.49 4.95 5.90
CA ALA A 394 77.77 4.47 6.43
C ALA A 394 78.71 3.98 5.30
N THR A 395 78.17 3.34 4.26
CA THR A 395 78.96 2.90 3.09
C THR A 395 79.28 4.04 2.14
N ILE A 396 78.40 5.02 1.95
CA ILE A 396 78.66 6.23 1.16
C ILE A 396 79.73 7.10 1.84
N ASP A 397 79.70 7.26 3.16
CA ASP A 397 80.76 7.99 3.87
C ASP A 397 82.08 7.22 3.91
N SER A 398 82.04 5.89 3.96
CA SER A 398 83.21 5.03 3.75
C SER A 398 83.78 5.21 2.35
N LEU A 399 82.95 5.17 1.31
CA LEU A 399 83.36 5.36 -0.09
C LEU A 399 83.86 6.78 -0.37
N LYS A 400 83.31 7.81 0.29
CA LYS A 400 83.85 9.18 0.23
C LYS A 400 85.22 9.28 0.89
N LYS A 401 85.41 8.65 2.06
CA LYS A 401 86.73 8.59 2.72
C LYS A 401 87.73 7.81 1.87
N GLU A 402 87.30 6.72 1.25
CA GLU A 402 88.11 5.93 0.35
C GLU A 402 88.47 6.73 -0.91
N LEU A 403 87.52 7.46 -1.50
CA LEU A 403 87.76 8.37 -2.62
C LEU A 403 88.75 9.50 -2.27
N GLU A 404 88.65 10.09 -1.08
CA GLU A 404 89.64 11.06 -0.59
C GLU A 404 91.01 10.42 -0.37
N LEU A 405 91.07 9.18 0.14
CA LEU A 405 92.29 8.38 0.22
C LEU A 405 92.88 8.12 -1.18
N TRP A 406 92.04 7.81 -2.18
CA TRP A 406 92.46 7.65 -3.57
C TRP A 406 92.96 8.97 -4.16
N LYS A 407 92.34 10.12 -3.87
CA LYS A 407 92.84 11.44 -4.29
C LYS A 407 94.18 11.78 -3.66
N VAL A 408 94.36 11.51 -2.37
CA VAL A 408 95.64 11.71 -1.67
C VAL A 408 96.69 10.76 -2.23
N ARG A 409 96.34 9.49 -2.46
CA ARG A 409 97.23 8.49 -3.06
C ARG A 409 97.56 8.84 -4.52
N ALA A 410 96.62 9.42 -5.27
CA ALA A 410 96.82 9.92 -6.63
C ALA A 410 97.68 11.19 -6.65
N MET A 411 97.51 12.12 -5.72
CA MET A 411 98.41 13.27 -5.57
C MET A 411 99.81 12.82 -5.15
N LYS A 412 99.92 11.84 -4.26
CA LYS A 412 101.20 11.24 -3.87
C LYS A 412 101.83 10.49 -5.04
N MET A 413 101.05 9.75 -5.83
CA MET A 413 101.49 9.10 -7.06
C MET A 413 101.87 10.11 -8.13
N LYS A 414 101.17 11.26 -8.23
CA LYS A 414 101.54 12.35 -9.14
C LYS A 414 102.85 13.00 -8.71
N LYS A 415 103.05 13.24 -7.41
CA LYS A 415 104.30 13.77 -6.87
C LYS A 415 105.45 12.75 -7.00
N LEU A 416 105.18 11.47 -6.76
CA LEU A 416 106.11 10.37 -7.04
C LEU A 416 106.35 10.22 -8.53
N LYS A 417 105.37 10.49 -9.39
CA LYS A 417 105.53 10.46 -10.84
C LYS A 417 106.35 11.65 -11.33
N GLU A 418 106.18 12.85 -10.77
CA GLU A 418 107.02 14.01 -11.05
C GLU A 418 108.45 13.79 -10.53
N GLN A 419 108.59 13.17 -9.35
CA GLN A 419 109.88 12.73 -8.81
C GLN A 419 110.51 11.64 -9.67
N VAL A 420 109.73 10.65 -10.10
CA VAL A 420 110.16 9.59 -11.01
C VAL A 420 110.41 10.17 -12.39
N GLU A 421 109.69 11.16 -12.90
CA GLU A 421 109.97 11.82 -14.18
C GLU A 421 111.28 12.61 -14.09
N ALA A 422 111.56 13.27 -12.96
CA ALA A 422 112.86 13.87 -12.69
C ALA A 422 113.97 12.81 -12.58
N ASP A 423 113.71 11.71 -11.90
CA ASP A 423 114.63 10.58 -11.76
C ASP A 423 114.72 9.75 -13.06
N LEU A 424 113.75 9.82 -13.97
CA LEU A 424 113.67 9.10 -15.24
C LEU A 424 114.17 9.98 -16.39
N GLU A 425 114.23 11.30 -16.24
CA GLU A 425 115.16 12.17 -16.99
C GLU A 425 116.62 11.81 -16.61
N ALA A 426 116.87 11.50 -15.32
CA ALA A 426 118.18 11.07 -14.84
C ALA A 426 118.51 9.60 -15.21
N VAL A 427 117.52 8.70 -15.26
CA VAL A 427 117.66 7.26 -15.55
C VAL A 427 117.41 6.94 -17.03
N LYS A 428 116.81 7.83 -17.85
CA LYS A 428 116.90 7.74 -19.33
C LYS A 428 118.31 7.95 -19.87
N SER A 429 119.24 8.41 -19.02
CA SER A 429 120.68 8.35 -19.28
C SER A 429 121.30 6.98 -18.93
N GLN A 430 120.57 6.04 -18.33
CA GLN A 430 121.03 4.71 -17.93
C GLN A 430 119.93 3.63 -18.03
N SER A 431 119.88 2.95 -19.18
CA SER A 431 119.21 1.63 -19.41
C SER A 431 117.67 1.66 -19.39
N LEU A 432 116.90 1.11 -20.34
CA LEU A 432 117.02 -0.06 -21.22
C LEU A 432 117.07 -1.40 -20.46
N ALA A 433 115.92 -1.88 -19.95
CA ALA A 433 115.32 -3.21 -20.22
C ALA A 433 114.24 -3.66 -19.18
N THR A 434 113.21 -4.39 -19.67
CA THR A 434 112.38 -5.46 -19.04
C THR A 434 111.01 -5.22 -18.31
N LEU A 435 109.94 -5.78 -18.94
CA LEU A 435 108.87 -6.72 -18.47
C LEU A 435 107.69 -6.37 -17.49
N SER A 436 106.44 -6.35 -18.05
CA SER A 436 105.18 -7.16 -17.79
C SER A 436 104.91 -7.79 -16.40
N LYS A 437 103.69 -8.07 -15.84
CA LYS A 437 102.25 -8.15 -16.24
C LYS A 437 101.42 -8.46 -14.93
N GLU A 438 100.13 -8.13 -14.79
CA GLU A 438 99.25 -8.54 -13.65
C GLU A 438 97.80 -8.92 -14.11
N PRO A 439 97.06 -9.87 -13.45
CA PRO A 439 95.96 -10.63 -14.06
C PRO A 439 94.51 -10.26 -13.61
N GLN A 440 93.55 -10.47 -14.52
CA GLN A 440 92.08 -10.48 -14.35
C GLN A 440 91.58 -11.86 -13.87
N PRO A 441 90.69 -11.92 -12.85
CA PRO A 441 89.60 -12.92 -12.89
C PRO A 441 88.27 -12.52 -12.18
N LEU A 442 87.93 -11.23 -12.01
CA LEU A 442 86.76 -10.79 -11.20
C LEU A 442 85.57 -10.20 -11.97
N VAL A 443 85.63 -10.21 -13.31
CA VAL A 443 84.60 -9.59 -14.17
C VAL A 443 83.48 -10.57 -14.48
N ASP A 444 83.81 -11.84 -14.71
CA ASP A 444 82.85 -12.86 -15.18
C ASP A 444 81.80 -13.26 -14.13
N GLU A 445 82.10 -13.13 -12.84
CA GLU A 445 81.16 -13.46 -11.76
C GLU A 445 80.12 -12.34 -11.52
N ASN A 446 80.51 -11.09 -11.79
CA ASN A 446 79.62 -9.95 -11.67
C ASN A 446 78.68 -9.84 -12.87
N GLU A 447 79.12 -10.21 -14.07
CA GLU A 447 78.26 -10.26 -15.25
C GLU A 447 77.18 -11.36 -15.12
N LYS A 448 77.50 -12.50 -14.51
CA LYS A 448 76.50 -13.54 -14.21
C LYS A 448 75.44 -13.09 -13.22
N LYS A 449 75.84 -12.45 -12.12
CA LYS A 449 74.88 -11.93 -11.11
C LYS A 449 73.99 -10.81 -11.67
N LEU A 450 74.53 -9.97 -12.55
CA LEU A 450 73.74 -8.93 -13.21
C LEU A 450 72.67 -9.56 -14.14
N HIS A 451 73.02 -10.66 -14.81
CA HIS A 451 72.08 -11.35 -15.69
C HIS A 451 70.97 -12.06 -14.91
N GLU A 452 71.28 -12.74 -13.80
CA GLU A 452 70.27 -13.35 -12.92
C GLU A 452 69.29 -12.32 -12.35
N LEU A 453 69.79 -11.19 -11.84
CA LEU A 453 68.93 -10.11 -11.34
C LEU A 453 68.04 -9.50 -12.43
N SER A 454 68.54 -9.43 -13.68
CA SER A 454 67.73 -8.96 -14.80
C SER A 454 66.60 -9.92 -15.15
N VAL A 455 66.83 -11.24 -15.05
CA VAL A 455 65.82 -12.26 -15.30
C VAL A 455 64.77 -12.28 -14.18
N ASP A 456 65.18 -12.15 -12.93
CA ASP A 456 64.25 -12.11 -11.79
C ASP A 456 63.34 -10.88 -11.82
N LYS A 457 63.88 -9.73 -12.24
CA LYS A 457 63.09 -8.51 -12.45
C LYS A 457 62.01 -8.72 -13.52
N GLU A 458 62.37 -9.29 -14.67
CA GLU A 458 61.41 -9.54 -15.76
C GLU A 458 60.32 -10.52 -15.31
N ASN A 459 60.70 -11.61 -14.63
CA ASN A 459 59.76 -12.59 -14.08
C ASN A 459 58.80 -11.98 -13.04
N ALA A 460 59.26 -11.01 -12.24
CA ALA A 460 58.42 -10.29 -11.29
C ALA A 460 57.41 -9.37 -12.00
N PHE A 461 57.86 -8.63 -13.03
CA PHE A 461 56.97 -7.79 -13.84
C PHE A 461 55.91 -8.63 -14.56
N GLU A 462 56.28 -9.78 -15.09
CA GLU A 462 55.37 -10.63 -15.85
C GLU A 462 54.33 -11.32 -14.95
N ARG A 463 54.70 -11.65 -13.71
CA ARG A 463 53.75 -12.09 -12.67
C ARG A 463 52.77 -10.98 -12.30
N GLY A 464 53.27 -9.78 -11.99
CA GLY A 464 52.41 -8.64 -11.64
C GLY A 464 51.44 -8.26 -12.77
N ARG A 465 51.88 -8.37 -14.04
CA ARG A 465 51.02 -8.13 -15.20
C ARG A 465 49.93 -9.18 -15.33
N LYS A 466 50.25 -10.46 -15.13
CA LYS A 466 49.26 -11.56 -15.15
C LYS A 466 48.26 -11.43 -14.01
N GLU A 467 48.73 -11.16 -12.79
CA GLU A 467 47.88 -10.97 -11.62
C GLU A 467 46.94 -9.77 -11.80
N GLY A 468 47.46 -8.62 -12.24
CA GLY A 468 46.65 -7.44 -12.54
C GLY A 468 45.62 -7.70 -13.63
N GLN A 469 45.98 -8.44 -14.68
CA GLN A 469 45.05 -8.83 -15.74
C GLN A 469 43.97 -9.80 -15.24
N THR A 470 44.33 -10.77 -14.39
CA THR A 470 43.35 -11.68 -13.79
C THR A 470 42.39 -10.96 -12.84
N GLN A 471 42.88 -9.99 -12.06
CA GLN A 471 42.06 -9.21 -11.15
C GLN A 471 41.12 -8.27 -11.92
N ALA A 472 41.61 -7.62 -12.99
CA ALA A 472 40.78 -6.82 -13.87
C ALA A 472 39.67 -7.65 -14.54
N ASN A 473 40.01 -8.84 -15.05
CA ASN A 473 39.02 -9.74 -15.66
C ASN A 473 38.00 -10.24 -14.62
N ALA A 474 38.41 -10.54 -13.39
CA ALA A 474 37.51 -10.95 -12.32
C ALA A 474 36.53 -9.82 -11.95
N ALA A 475 37.00 -8.58 -11.82
CA ALA A 475 36.15 -7.42 -11.56
C ALA A 475 35.14 -7.18 -12.70
N LEU A 476 35.56 -7.39 -13.96
CA LEU A 476 34.70 -7.23 -15.13
C LEU A 476 33.58 -8.30 -15.17
N GLU A 477 33.90 -9.56 -14.83
CA GLU A 477 32.88 -10.61 -14.71
C GLU A 477 31.96 -10.40 -13.50
N GLU A 478 32.46 -9.88 -12.37
CA GLU A 478 31.61 -9.53 -11.23
C GLU A 478 30.61 -8.42 -11.58
N MET A 479 31.08 -7.35 -12.24
CA MET A 479 30.22 -6.26 -12.70
C MET A 479 29.19 -6.74 -13.73
N LYS A 480 29.59 -7.62 -14.65
CA LYS A 480 28.68 -8.24 -15.63
C LYS A 480 27.64 -9.12 -14.95
N ASN A 481 28.01 -9.92 -13.95
CA ASN A 481 27.09 -10.74 -13.18
C ASN A 481 26.11 -9.89 -12.36
N GLU A 482 26.57 -8.78 -11.78
CA GLU A 482 25.70 -7.84 -11.07
C GLU A 482 24.70 -7.19 -12.02
N TRP A 483 25.15 -6.80 -13.22
CA TRP A 483 24.30 -6.20 -14.24
C TRP A 483 23.24 -7.19 -14.75
N MET A 484 23.62 -8.44 -15.00
CA MET A 484 22.69 -9.53 -15.34
C MET A 484 21.66 -9.76 -14.23
N ARG A 485 22.07 -9.71 -12.95
CA ARG A 485 21.15 -9.86 -11.82
C ARG A 485 20.14 -8.70 -11.75
N LYS A 486 20.61 -7.47 -11.95
CA LYS A 486 19.75 -6.27 -12.03
C LYS A 486 18.79 -6.33 -13.22
N LEU A 487 19.23 -6.88 -14.35
CA LEU A 487 18.39 -7.04 -15.54
C LEU A 487 17.27 -8.06 -15.29
N VAL A 488 17.59 -9.23 -14.74
CA VAL A 488 16.58 -10.25 -14.38
C VAL A 488 15.59 -9.72 -13.34
N GLU A 489 16.07 -8.98 -12.35
CA GLU A 489 15.21 -8.35 -11.34
C GLU A 489 14.30 -7.27 -11.96
N ALA A 490 14.80 -6.47 -12.89
CA ALA A 490 14.00 -5.48 -13.61
C ALA A 490 12.94 -6.13 -14.50
N GLU A 491 13.29 -7.22 -15.21
CA GLU A 491 12.35 -8.01 -16.01
C GLU A 491 11.25 -8.61 -15.12
N LYS A 492 11.61 -9.22 -14.00
CA LYS A 492 10.64 -9.75 -13.03
C LYS A 492 9.71 -8.66 -12.51
N ASN A 493 10.25 -7.51 -12.08
CA ASN A 493 9.45 -6.37 -11.61
C ASN A 493 8.57 -5.76 -12.71
N SER A 494 8.96 -5.86 -13.99
CA SER A 494 8.11 -5.44 -15.11
C SER A 494 6.98 -6.45 -15.38
N PHE A 495 7.26 -7.74 -15.26
CA PHE A 495 6.27 -8.82 -15.39
C PHE A 495 5.24 -8.75 -14.27
N ASP A 496 5.67 -8.62 -13.02
CA ASP A 496 4.79 -8.52 -11.85
C ASP A 496 3.87 -7.28 -11.94
N ARG A 497 4.39 -6.15 -12.43
CA ARG A 497 3.58 -4.95 -12.73
C ARG A 497 2.56 -5.21 -13.83
N GLY A 498 2.94 -5.92 -14.89
CA GLY A 498 2.02 -6.32 -15.97
C GLY A 498 0.89 -7.22 -15.46
N VAL A 499 1.22 -8.22 -14.63
CA VAL A 499 0.22 -9.12 -14.02
C VAL A 499 -0.72 -8.34 -13.09
N ALA A 500 -0.20 -7.44 -12.26
CA ALA A 500 -1.00 -6.59 -11.39
C ALA A 500 -1.95 -5.67 -12.19
N SER A 501 -1.46 -5.09 -13.29
CA SER A 501 -2.27 -4.26 -14.18
C SER A 501 -3.41 -5.04 -14.85
N ILE A 502 -3.12 -6.24 -15.38
CA ILE A 502 -4.14 -7.10 -16.00
C ILE A 502 -5.17 -7.54 -14.95
N ARG A 503 -4.74 -7.86 -13.74
CA ARG A 503 -5.65 -8.23 -12.65
C ARG A 503 -6.61 -7.09 -12.31
N LEU A 504 -6.10 -5.87 -12.16
CA LEU A 504 -6.94 -4.69 -11.91
C LEU A 504 -7.93 -4.45 -13.06
N GLU A 505 -7.50 -4.63 -14.31
CA GLU A 505 -8.39 -4.52 -15.47
C GLU A 505 -9.48 -5.60 -15.47
N MET A 506 -9.16 -6.85 -15.13
CA MET A 506 -10.14 -7.92 -14.98
C MET A 506 -11.11 -7.65 -13.82
N GLU A 507 -10.63 -7.16 -12.68
CA GLU A 507 -11.49 -6.78 -11.55
C GLU A 507 -12.43 -5.62 -11.92
N ALA A 508 -11.96 -4.65 -12.70
CA ALA A 508 -12.78 -3.57 -13.26
C ALA A 508 -13.84 -4.08 -14.27
N GLN A 509 -13.49 -5.05 -15.12
CA GLN A 509 -14.46 -5.67 -16.03
C GLN A 509 -15.52 -6.49 -15.27
N VAL A 510 -15.14 -7.21 -14.22
CA VAL A 510 -16.08 -7.99 -13.38
C VAL A 510 -17.04 -7.06 -12.64
N THR A 511 -16.55 -5.95 -12.10
CA THR A 511 -17.40 -4.95 -11.44
C THR A 511 -18.37 -4.30 -12.43
N HIS A 512 -17.90 -3.90 -13.61
CA HIS A 512 -18.77 -3.39 -14.68
C HIS A 512 -19.87 -4.40 -15.08
N LEU A 513 -19.52 -5.69 -15.27
CA LEU A 513 -20.49 -6.73 -15.59
C LEU A 513 -21.51 -6.96 -14.47
N ARG A 514 -21.10 -6.84 -13.19
CA ARG A 514 -22.02 -6.90 -12.05
C ARG A 514 -23.01 -5.74 -12.08
N GLU A 515 -22.54 -4.52 -12.34
CA GLU A 515 -23.40 -3.34 -12.47
C GLU A 515 -24.38 -3.47 -13.65
N GLU A 516 -23.94 -3.96 -14.80
CA GLU A 516 -24.84 -4.22 -15.94
C GLU A 516 -25.90 -5.28 -15.63
N LEU A 517 -25.53 -6.32 -14.88
CA LEU A 517 -26.44 -7.37 -14.46
C LEU A 517 -27.49 -6.84 -13.46
N GLU A 518 -27.08 -5.97 -12.53
CA GLU A 518 -27.97 -5.28 -11.60
C GLU A 518 -28.91 -4.30 -12.33
N ARG A 519 -28.38 -3.49 -13.26
CA ARG A 519 -29.20 -2.62 -14.14
C ARG A 519 -30.20 -3.43 -14.95
N SER A 520 -29.78 -4.58 -15.49
CA SER A 520 -30.66 -5.48 -16.25
C SER A 520 -31.73 -6.13 -15.38
N ALA A 521 -31.43 -6.44 -14.12
CA ALA A 521 -32.40 -6.96 -13.16
C ALA A 521 -33.48 -5.92 -12.83
N ILE A 522 -33.08 -4.65 -12.64
CA ILE A 522 -34.01 -3.53 -12.43
C ILE A 522 -34.89 -3.31 -13.68
N MET A 523 -34.29 -3.34 -14.88
CA MET A 523 -35.00 -3.13 -16.15
C MET A 523 -35.93 -4.29 -16.56
N ARG A 524 -35.82 -5.50 -15.98
CA ARG A 524 -36.75 -6.61 -16.23
C ARG A 524 -38.02 -6.57 -15.36
N HIS A 525 -38.11 -5.66 -14.39
CA HIS A 525 -39.32 -5.48 -13.56
C HIS A 525 -39.91 -4.05 -13.52
N PRO A 526 -40.09 -3.30 -14.63
CA PRO A 526 -40.75 -2.00 -14.54
C PRO A 526 -42.29 -2.12 -14.42
N ASP A 527 -42.90 -3.17 -14.98
CA ASP A 527 -44.36 -3.19 -15.24
C ASP A 527 -45.17 -4.21 -14.42
N ALA A 528 -44.57 -4.91 -13.45
CA ALA A 528 -45.29 -5.95 -12.69
C ALA A 528 -45.98 -5.47 -11.40
N VAL A 529 -45.85 -4.19 -11.02
CA VAL A 529 -46.33 -3.72 -9.70
C VAL A 529 -47.68 -3.00 -9.74
N GLU A 530 -48.24 -2.64 -10.91
CA GLU A 530 -49.45 -1.79 -10.91
C GLU A 530 -50.64 -2.22 -11.76
N SER A 531 -50.70 -3.47 -12.27
CA SER A 531 -51.90 -3.89 -13.00
C SER A 531 -52.18 -5.38 -13.01
N GLN A 532 -52.66 -5.95 -11.89
CA GLN A 532 -53.56 -7.11 -11.96
C GLN A 532 -54.42 -7.31 -10.69
N ALA A 533 -55.27 -6.32 -10.41
CA ALA A 533 -56.53 -6.59 -9.74
C ALA A 533 -57.52 -7.12 -10.79
N GLY A 534 -57.67 -8.45 -10.87
CA GLY A 534 -58.83 -9.09 -11.47
C GLY A 534 -58.62 -9.70 -12.85
N ALA A 535 -58.33 -11.01 -12.90
CA ALA A 535 -58.89 -11.90 -13.90
C ALA A 535 -58.75 -13.36 -13.43
N THR A 536 -59.87 -14.05 -13.54
CA THR A 536 -60.10 -15.48 -13.34
C THR A 536 -59.12 -16.39 -14.10
N GLN A 537 -58.61 -17.39 -13.38
CA GLN A 537 -58.79 -18.81 -13.69
C GLN A 537 -58.68 -19.23 -15.17
N ASP A 538 -57.57 -19.86 -15.56
CA ASP A 538 -57.61 -21.16 -16.24
C ASP A 538 -56.24 -21.85 -16.23
N GLY A 539 -56.27 -23.15 -15.98
CA GLY A 539 -55.10 -23.99 -15.77
C GLY A 539 -54.32 -24.28 -17.05
N ILE A 540 -53.00 -24.26 -16.94
CA ILE A 540 -52.10 -24.89 -17.89
C ILE A 540 -51.04 -25.66 -17.09
N ASP A 541 -51.18 -26.99 -17.12
CA ASP A 541 -50.13 -27.96 -16.85
C ASP A 541 -48.90 -27.63 -17.71
N THR A 542 -47.76 -27.37 -17.07
CA THR A 542 -46.46 -27.56 -17.72
C THR A 542 -45.55 -28.37 -16.81
N SER A 543 -45.45 -29.63 -17.20
CA SER A 543 -44.50 -30.64 -16.78
C SER A 543 -43.05 -30.16 -16.80
N GLU A 544 -42.31 -30.58 -15.76
CA GLU A 544 -40.93 -31.07 -15.81
C GLU A 544 -40.11 -30.73 -17.07
N VAL A 545 -39.23 -29.75 -16.95
CA VAL A 545 -37.97 -29.76 -17.69
C VAL A 545 -36.83 -29.50 -16.70
N THR A 546 -36.39 -30.57 -16.05
CA THR A 546 -35.13 -30.65 -15.32
C THR A 546 -33.97 -30.64 -16.34
N GLY A 547 -33.64 -29.44 -16.82
CA GLY A 547 -32.44 -29.21 -17.60
C GLY A 547 -31.21 -29.30 -16.70
N LYS A 548 -30.56 -30.47 -16.70
CA LYS A 548 -29.19 -30.65 -16.20
C LYS A 548 -28.27 -29.66 -16.91
N LEU A 549 -27.88 -28.59 -16.21
CA LEU A 549 -26.80 -27.73 -16.66
C LEU A 549 -25.50 -28.46 -16.37
N GLN A 550 -24.87 -28.95 -17.43
CA GLN A 550 -23.56 -29.58 -17.39
C GLN A 550 -22.54 -28.57 -16.89
N ASP A 551 -21.88 -28.98 -15.81
CA ASP A 551 -20.52 -28.69 -15.40
C ASP A 551 -19.60 -28.35 -16.60
N TRP A 552 -19.31 -27.06 -16.78
CA TRP A 552 -18.22 -26.61 -17.66
C TRP A 552 -17.00 -26.45 -16.79
N GLY A 553 -16.11 -27.44 -16.92
CA GLY A 553 -14.95 -27.62 -16.10
C GLY A 553 -13.97 -26.46 -16.08
N GLU A 554 -13.24 -26.46 -14.96
CA GLU A 554 -12.03 -25.73 -14.65
C GLU A 554 -11.10 -25.59 -15.88
N TRP A 555 -10.74 -24.34 -16.17
CA TRP A 555 -9.57 -23.94 -16.97
C TRP A 555 -8.76 -22.93 -16.18
#